data_AF-A0A1J4LZ84-F1
#
_entry.id   AF-A0A1J4LZ84-F1
#
_cell.length_a   1.000
_cell.length_b   1.000
_cell.length_c   1.000
_cell.angle_alpha   90.00
_cell.angle_beta   90.00
_cell.angle_gamma   90.00
#
_symmetry.space_group_name_H-M   'P 1'
#
loop_
_entity.id
_entity.type
_entity.pdbx_description
1 polymer ?
#
loop_
_entity_poly.entity_id
_entity_poly.type
_entity_poly.pdbx_seq_one_letter_code
_entity_poly.pdbx_strand_id
1 'polypeptide(L)'
;MPRIPPVDPEEFPADKRDLLDTLSDKDVPPEERGHSLEGGTLNVYRTMGQDPALLEQFRAYGSAVWRESGLSPHEREFVILATAYYADSAYEWHQHVRVALDEGMDPEQILAVSREEQDRLEYNHAAIVDYVAAFVTGAVDDATHDRLAECYDDETILGIGMLSGCYLGLARLLDALSVECEAPFVGWDLENC
;
A
#
# COMPACT_ATOMS: atom_id res chain seq x y z
N MET A 1 2.05 21.50 -5.25
CA MET A 1 2.37 21.36 -6.69
C MET A 1 3.44 20.29 -6.84
N PRO A 2 3.21 19.28 -7.69
CA PRO A 2 4.15 18.18 -7.88
C PRO A 2 5.44 18.64 -8.57
N ARG A 3 6.58 18.07 -8.14
CA ARG A 3 7.90 18.36 -8.72
C ARG A 3 8.07 17.76 -10.12
N ILE A 4 7.34 16.68 -10.38
CA ILE A 4 7.19 16.05 -11.69
C ILE A 4 5.69 16.04 -12.02
N PRO A 5 5.23 16.68 -13.10
CA PRO A 5 3.81 16.68 -13.44
C PRO A 5 3.35 15.26 -13.81
N PRO A 6 2.18 14.80 -13.33
CA PRO A 6 1.59 13.54 -13.78
C PRO A 6 1.35 13.57 -15.29
N VAL A 7 1.69 12.49 -16.01
CA VAL A 7 1.46 12.41 -17.46
C VAL A 7 -0.04 12.54 -17.78
N ASP A 8 -0.34 13.12 -18.93
CA ASP A 8 -1.68 13.07 -19.51
C ASP A 8 -1.93 11.66 -20.10
N PRO A 9 -2.96 10.92 -19.67
CA PRO A 9 -3.30 9.62 -20.25
C PRO A 9 -3.52 9.67 -21.77
N GLU A 10 -3.97 10.79 -22.32
CA GLU A 10 -4.18 10.96 -23.77
C GLU A 10 -2.85 11.02 -24.54
N GLU A 11 -1.80 11.57 -23.91
CA GLU A 11 -0.45 11.69 -24.48
C GLU A 11 0.41 10.43 -24.23
N PHE A 12 -0.08 9.49 -23.41
CA PHE A 12 0.62 8.25 -23.08
C PHE A 12 0.50 7.19 -24.22
N PRO A 13 1.55 6.38 -24.47
CA PRO A 13 1.51 5.33 -25.49
C PRO A 13 0.29 4.43 -25.37
N ALA A 14 -0.51 4.34 -26.45
CA ALA A 14 -1.82 3.69 -26.43
C ALA A 14 -1.77 2.21 -26.03
N ASP A 15 -0.70 1.52 -26.40
CA ASP A 15 -0.44 0.11 -26.07
C ASP A 15 -0.07 -0.11 -24.60
N LYS A 16 0.26 0.97 -23.87
CA LYS A 16 0.68 0.94 -22.47
C LYS A 16 -0.24 1.69 -21.52
N ARG A 17 -1.30 2.36 -22.00
CA ARG A 17 -2.20 3.18 -21.15
C ARG A 17 -2.76 2.45 -19.95
N ASP A 18 -3.05 1.16 -20.08
CA ASP A 18 -3.54 0.33 -18.97
C ASP A 18 -2.59 0.30 -17.77
N LEU A 19 -1.29 0.60 -17.94
CA LEU A 19 -0.33 0.72 -16.83
C LEU A 19 -0.67 1.89 -15.88
N LEU A 20 -1.36 2.91 -16.39
CA LEU A 20 -1.76 4.07 -15.62
C LEU A 20 -2.99 3.83 -14.75
N ASP A 21 -3.75 2.78 -15.06
CA ASP A 21 -4.96 2.44 -14.34
C ASP A 21 -4.63 1.58 -13.12
N THR A 22 -5.40 1.75 -12.06
CA THR A 22 -5.40 0.83 -10.91
C THR A 22 -5.68 -0.60 -11.38
N LEU A 23 -6.59 -0.69 -12.34
CA LEU A 23 -7.08 -1.88 -13.06
C LEU A 23 -6.13 -2.37 -14.16
N SER A 24 -4.81 -2.48 -13.96
CA SER A 24 -3.99 -3.24 -14.93
C SER A 24 -4.17 -4.74 -14.70
N ASP A 25 -5.39 -5.20 -14.99
CA ASP A 25 -5.92 -6.56 -15.00
C ASP A 25 -5.32 -7.41 -16.15
N LYS A 26 -4.01 -7.36 -16.37
CA LYS A 26 -3.37 -8.27 -17.34
C LYS A 26 -2.98 -9.60 -16.69
N ASP A 27 -2.79 -9.61 -15.37
CA ASP A 27 -2.31 -10.78 -14.62
C ASP A 27 -3.34 -11.39 -13.66
N VAL A 28 -4.56 -10.86 -13.62
CA VAL A 28 -5.66 -11.32 -12.74
C VAL A 28 -6.86 -11.78 -13.59
N PRO A 29 -7.26 -13.07 -13.50
CA PRO A 29 -8.48 -13.58 -14.13
C PRO A 29 -9.70 -12.72 -13.76
N PRO A 30 -10.65 -12.45 -14.67
CA PRO A 30 -11.82 -11.60 -14.41
C PRO A 30 -12.64 -11.96 -13.16
N GLU A 31 -12.60 -13.22 -12.77
CA GLU A 31 -13.27 -13.78 -11.59
C GLU A 31 -12.51 -13.60 -10.27
N GLU A 32 -11.23 -13.20 -10.33
CA GLU A 32 -10.34 -12.93 -9.19
C GLU A 32 -9.99 -11.44 -9.06
N ARG A 33 -10.63 -10.57 -9.87
CA ARG A 33 -10.54 -9.10 -9.79
C ARG A 33 -11.28 -8.56 -8.56
N GLY A 34 -10.94 -9.08 -7.38
CA GLY A 34 -11.37 -8.53 -6.11
C GLY A 34 -10.91 -7.08 -6.01
N HIS A 35 -11.90 -6.19 -5.98
CA HIS A 35 -11.89 -4.83 -5.43
C HIS A 35 -10.59 -4.01 -5.62
N SER A 36 -10.28 -3.75 -6.89
CA SER A 36 -9.44 -2.62 -7.29
C SER A 36 -10.24 -1.32 -7.14
N LEU A 37 -9.58 -0.22 -6.72
CA LEU A 37 -10.12 1.15 -6.78
C LEU A 37 -10.82 1.36 -8.13
N GLU A 38 -12.13 1.56 -8.13
CA GLU A 38 -12.93 1.70 -9.36
C GLU A 38 -12.44 2.89 -10.20
N GLY A 39 -12.04 2.61 -11.45
CA GLY A 39 -12.18 3.51 -12.60
C GLY A 39 -11.34 4.79 -12.65
N GLY A 40 -10.14 4.79 -12.07
CA GLY A 40 -9.29 6.00 -12.03
C GLY A 40 -7.83 5.79 -12.42
N THR A 41 -7.32 6.74 -13.20
CA THR A 41 -5.89 6.89 -13.45
C THR A 41 -5.27 7.67 -12.28
N LEU A 42 -4.65 6.96 -11.33
CA LEU A 42 -4.07 7.58 -10.13
C LEU A 42 -2.80 8.38 -10.45
N ASN A 43 -2.60 9.47 -9.72
CA ASN A 43 -1.43 10.34 -9.82
C ASN A 43 -0.12 9.59 -9.55
N VAL A 44 -0.11 8.51 -8.75
CA VAL A 44 1.07 7.65 -8.59
C VAL A 44 1.52 7.06 -9.93
N TYR A 45 0.62 6.39 -10.64
CA TYR A 45 0.96 5.76 -11.92
C TYR A 45 1.19 6.78 -13.01
N ARG A 46 0.46 7.89 -13.01
CA ARG A 46 0.70 9.01 -13.93
C ARG A 46 2.07 9.68 -13.69
N THR A 47 2.52 9.78 -12.45
CA THR A 47 3.84 10.34 -12.13
C THR A 47 4.94 9.38 -12.58
N MET A 48 4.80 8.09 -12.28
CA MET A 48 5.75 7.06 -12.72
C MET A 48 5.72 6.86 -14.24
N GLY A 49 4.60 7.15 -14.90
CA GLY A 49 4.42 7.12 -16.34
C GLY A 49 5.35 8.07 -17.11
N GLN A 50 6.06 8.98 -16.45
CA GLN A 50 7.17 9.69 -17.08
C GLN A 50 8.22 8.73 -17.69
N ASP A 51 8.35 7.53 -17.12
CA ASP A 51 9.08 6.42 -17.72
C ASP A 51 8.20 5.15 -17.75
N PRO A 52 7.55 4.85 -18.89
CA PRO A 52 6.69 3.68 -19.01
C PRO A 52 7.39 2.35 -18.74
N ALA A 53 8.70 2.25 -19.00
CA ALA A 53 9.44 1.01 -18.76
C ALA A 53 9.69 0.80 -17.25
N LEU A 54 10.00 1.87 -16.51
CA LEU A 54 10.09 1.81 -15.05
C LEU A 54 8.74 1.51 -14.40
N LEU A 55 7.67 2.16 -14.87
CA LEU A 55 6.31 1.88 -14.38
C LEU A 55 5.93 0.41 -14.57
N GLU A 56 6.18 -0.14 -15.76
CA GLU A 56 5.88 -1.55 -16.07
C GLU A 56 6.59 -2.52 -15.11
N GLN A 57 7.88 -2.30 -14.83
CA GLN A 57 8.64 -3.14 -13.90
C GLN A 57 8.20 -2.94 -12.44
N PHE A 58 7.89 -1.70 -12.05
CA PHE A 58 7.36 -1.42 -10.72
C PHE A 58 6.03 -2.16 -10.48
N ARG A 59 5.12 -2.14 -11.46
CA ARG A 59 3.85 -2.87 -11.37
C ARG A 59 4.06 -4.37 -11.27
N ALA A 60 4.99 -4.92 -12.06
CA ALA A 60 5.32 -6.35 -12.00
C ALA A 60 5.85 -6.74 -10.61
N TYR A 61 6.76 -5.94 -10.03
CA TYR A 61 7.26 -6.15 -8.68
C TYR A 61 6.17 -6.03 -7.61
N GLY A 62 5.38 -4.94 -7.65
CA GLY A 62 4.29 -4.71 -6.70
C GLY A 62 3.24 -5.82 -6.75
N SER A 63 2.84 -6.26 -7.94
CA SER A 63 1.90 -7.37 -8.14
C SER A 63 2.44 -8.70 -7.59
N ALA A 64 3.72 -9.00 -7.85
CA ALA A 64 4.35 -10.20 -7.32
C ALA A 64 4.40 -10.20 -5.79
N VAL A 65 4.86 -9.10 -5.17
CA VAL A 65 4.92 -9.00 -3.70
C VAL A 65 3.53 -9.05 -3.08
N TRP A 66 2.54 -8.40 -3.70
CA TRP A 66 1.15 -8.48 -3.26
C TRP A 66 0.64 -9.93 -3.24
N ARG A 67 0.75 -10.64 -4.36
CA ARG A 67 0.19 -11.99 -4.54
C ARG A 67 0.95 -13.05 -3.74
N GLU A 68 2.27 -12.96 -3.69
CA GLU A 68 3.14 -13.98 -3.10
C GLU A 68 3.49 -13.68 -1.63
N SER A 69 2.92 -12.64 -1.01
CA SER A 69 3.21 -12.22 0.37
C SER A 69 2.90 -13.26 1.46
N GLY A 70 2.11 -14.29 1.15
CA GLY A 70 1.58 -15.24 2.15
C GLY A 70 0.44 -14.68 3.01
N LEU A 71 0.09 -13.41 2.84
CA LEU A 71 -0.95 -12.71 3.60
C LEU A 71 -2.33 -12.84 2.94
N SER A 72 -3.37 -12.88 3.78
CA SER A 72 -4.75 -12.64 3.33
C SER A 72 -4.94 -11.19 2.85
N PRO A 73 -5.98 -10.90 2.04
CA PRO A 73 -6.28 -9.52 1.64
C PRO A 73 -6.38 -8.55 2.83
N HIS A 74 -7.02 -8.99 3.92
CA HIS A 74 -7.18 -8.19 5.14
C HIS A 74 -5.84 -7.90 5.83
N GLU A 75 -4.94 -8.89 5.94
CA GLU A 75 -3.61 -8.71 6.54
C GLU A 75 -2.69 -7.82 5.71
N ARG A 76 -2.82 -7.83 4.37
CA ARG A 76 -2.07 -6.91 3.49
C ARG A 76 -2.39 -5.46 3.82
N GLU A 77 -3.65 -5.14 4.07
CA GLU A 77 -4.04 -3.77 4.42
C GLU A 77 -3.47 -3.34 5.77
N PHE A 78 -3.32 -4.23 6.75
CA PHE A 78 -2.58 -3.90 7.98
C PHE A 78 -1.12 -3.55 7.69
N VAL A 79 -0.44 -4.28 6.81
CA VAL A 79 0.94 -3.97 6.41
C VAL A 79 1.02 -2.61 5.74
N ILE A 80 0.11 -2.33 4.81
CA ILE A 80 0.15 -1.13 3.97
C ILE A 80 -0.26 0.11 4.75
N LEU A 81 -1.36 0.05 5.50
CA LEU A 81 -1.82 1.15 6.35
C LEU A 81 -0.79 1.49 7.44
N ALA A 82 -0.19 0.48 8.09
CA ALA A 82 0.88 0.72 9.06
C ALA A 82 2.11 1.34 8.38
N THR A 83 2.52 0.82 7.21
CA THR A 83 3.65 1.40 6.46
C THR A 83 3.37 2.86 6.11
N ALA A 84 2.18 3.16 5.58
CA ALA A 84 1.79 4.51 5.20
C ALA A 84 1.75 5.46 6.41
N TYR A 85 1.18 5.02 7.55
CA TYR A 85 1.13 5.80 8.78
C TYR A 85 2.53 6.11 9.31
N TYR A 86 3.36 5.10 9.53
CA TYR A 86 4.71 5.30 10.10
C TYR A 86 5.68 5.99 9.13
N ALA A 87 5.40 5.96 7.83
CA ALA A 87 6.16 6.70 6.82
C ALA A 87 5.66 8.14 6.61
N ASP A 88 4.56 8.54 7.26
CA ASP A 88 3.85 9.83 7.06
C ASP A 88 3.36 10.01 5.59
N SER A 89 2.92 8.91 4.98
CA SER A 89 2.47 8.84 3.59
C SER A 89 0.96 9.06 3.49
N ALA A 90 0.54 10.33 3.49
CA ALA A 90 -0.88 10.70 3.34
C ALA A 90 -1.49 10.17 2.03
N TYR A 91 -0.70 10.05 0.96
CA TYR A 91 -1.17 9.53 -0.33
C TYR A 91 -1.54 8.05 -0.23
N GLU A 92 -0.64 7.20 0.27
CA GLU A 92 -0.92 5.77 0.37
C GLU A 92 -2.01 5.48 1.39
N TRP A 93 -2.02 6.17 2.54
CA TRP A 93 -3.10 6.09 3.50
C TRP A 93 -4.45 6.41 2.85
N HIS A 94 -4.53 7.50 2.09
CA HIS A 94 -5.76 7.90 1.40
C HIS A 94 -6.30 6.83 0.44
N GLN A 95 -5.41 6.21 -0.35
CA GLN A 95 -5.84 5.16 -1.29
C GLN A 95 -6.24 3.89 -0.54
N HIS A 96 -5.43 3.46 0.43
CA HIS A 96 -5.58 2.16 1.07
C HIS A 96 -6.66 2.12 2.15
N VAL A 97 -7.04 3.25 2.76
CA VAL A 97 -8.24 3.30 3.61
C VAL A 97 -9.47 2.83 2.82
N ARG A 98 -9.61 3.27 1.57
CA ARG A 98 -10.76 2.89 0.73
C ARG A 98 -10.71 1.40 0.37
N VAL A 99 -9.53 0.91 -0.01
CA VAL A 99 -9.32 -0.52 -0.30
C VAL A 99 -9.63 -1.38 0.93
N ALA A 100 -9.14 -1.00 2.10
CA ALA A 100 -9.41 -1.70 3.35
C ALA A 100 -10.92 -1.77 3.67
N LEU A 101 -11.64 -0.66 3.51
CA LEU A 101 -13.09 -0.64 3.72
C LEU A 101 -13.84 -1.52 2.71
N ASP A 102 -13.43 -1.50 1.43
CA ASP A 102 -14.03 -2.33 0.38
C ASP A 102 -13.78 -3.84 0.61
N GLU A 103 -12.63 -4.19 1.20
CA GLU A 103 -12.31 -5.55 1.66
C GLU A 103 -13.02 -5.94 2.98
N GLY A 104 -13.81 -5.02 3.55
CA GLY A 104 -14.63 -5.27 4.73
C GLY A 104 -13.91 -5.11 6.07
N MET A 105 -12.75 -4.44 6.08
CA MET A 105 -12.06 -4.08 7.32
C MET A 105 -12.93 -3.13 8.16
N ASP A 106 -13.03 -3.40 9.47
CA ASP A 106 -13.76 -2.52 10.38
C ASP A 106 -13.01 -1.18 10.50
N PRO A 107 -13.68 -0.01 10.34
CA PRO A 107 -13.06 1.29 10.56
C PRO A 107 -12.30 1.41 11.89
N GLU A 108 -12.75 0.74 12.95
CA GLU A 108 -12.05 0.73 14.24
C GLU A 108 -10.69 0.04 14.17
N GLN A 109 -10.50 -0.93 13.28
CA GLN A 109 -9.19 -1.54 13.05
C GLN A 109 -8.23 -0.58 12.35
N ILE A 110 -8.74 0.19 11.37
CA ILE A 110 -7.96 1.23 10.68
C ILE A 110 -7.56 2.33 11.68
N LEU A 111 -8.51 2.79 12.51
CA LEU A 111 -8.24 3.77 13.55
C LEU A 111 -7.27 3.26 14.61
N ALA A 112 -7.30 1.97 14.95
CA ALA A 112 -6.32 1.40 15.88
C ALA A 112 -4.88 1.50 15.33
N VAL A 113 -4.68 1.45 14.01
CA VAL A 113 -3.36 1.71 13.39
C VAL A 113 -2.96 3.17 13.56
N SER A 114 -3.80 4.13 13.16
CA SER A 114 -3.43 5.56 13.20
C SER A 114 -3.39 6.18 14.60
N ARG A 115 -4.01 5.54 15.58
CA ARG A 115 -3.98 5.96 16.99
C ARG A 115 -2.93 5.23 17.83
N GLU A 116 -2.19 4.29 17.21
CA GLU A 116 -1.24 3.44 17.92
C GLU A 116 -1.90 2.68 19.09
N GLU A 117 -3.10 2.12 18.82
CA GLU A 117 -3.91 1.32 19.75
C GLU A 117 -3.90 -0.15 19.35
N GLN A 118 -2.71 -0.72 19.10
CA GLN A 118 -2.54 -2.11 18.65
C GLN A 118 -3.11 -3.13 19.64
N ASP A 119 -3.27 -2.77 20.92
CA ASP A 119 -3.93 -3.59 21.94
C ASP A 119 -5.43 -3.83 21.68
N ARG A 120 -6.04 -3.03 20.81
CA ARG A 120 -7.43 -3.20 20.33
C ARG A 120 -7.55 -4.15 19.15
N LEU A 121 -6.43 -4.56 18.55
CA LEU A 121 -6.38 -5.49 17.43
C LEU A 121 -6.26 -6.94 17.93
N GLU A 122 -6.58 -7.90 17.07
CA GLU A 122 -6.21 -9.29 17.32
C GLU A 122 -4.68 -9.44 17.34
N TYR A 123 -4.19 -10.43 18.09
CA TYR A 123 -2.76 -10.57 18.39
C TYR A 123 -1.86 -10.61 17.14
N ASN A 124 -2.29 -11.34 16.11
CA ASN A 124 -1.59 -11.47 14.84
C ASN A 124 -1.54 -10.13 14.07
N HIS A 125 -2.65 -9.40 14.01
CA HIS A 125 -2.70 -8.08 13.37
C HIS A 125 -1.86 -7.05 14.12
N ALA A 126 -1.90 -7.06 15.46
CA ALA A 126 -1.04 -6.23 16.29
C ALA A 126 0.46 -6.55 16.03
N ALA A 127 0.82 -7.83 15.92
CA ALA A 127 2.19 -8.25 15.61
C ALA A 127 2.66 -7.75 14.23
N ILE A 128 1.78 -7.77 13.21
CA ILE A 128 2.06 -7.15 11.91
C ILE A 128 2.36 -5.66 12.08
N VAL A 129 1.46 -4.91 12.72
CA VAL A 129 1.60 -3.45 12.86
C VAL A 129 2.88 -3.09 13.62
N ASP A 130 3.17 -3.78 14.72
CA ASP A 130 4.38 -3.56 15.52
C ASP A 130 5.66 -3.86 14.72
N TYR A 131 5.67 -4.95 13.96
CA TYR A 131 6.81 -5.30 13.10
C TYR A 131 7.02 -4.26 12.01
N VAL A 132 5.94 -3.80 11.36
CA VAL A 132 6.00 -2.79 10.30
C VAL A 132 6.45 -1.43 10.85
N ALA A 133 5.99 -1.03 12.04
CA ALA A 133 6.45 0.18 12.72
C ALA A 133 7.97 0.17 12.94
N ALA A 134 8.49 -0.95 13.45
CA ALA A 134 9.92 -1.16 13.65
C ALA A 134 10.67 -1.23 12.32
N PHE A 135 10.11 -1.85 11.29
CA PHE A 135 10.69 -1.92 9.95
C PHE A 135 10.87 -0.53 9.33
N VAL A 136 9.84 0.30 9.36
CA VAL A 136 9.87 1.66 8.77
C VAL A 136 10.91 2.55 9.46
N THR A 137 11.11 2.38 10.76
CA THR A 137 12.10 3.14 11.55
C THR A 137 13.50 2.52 11.52
N GLY A 138 13.67 1.32 10.94
CA GLY A 138 14.93 0.59 10.92
C GLY A 138 15.34 0.03 12.30
N ALA A 139 14.36 -0.24 13.16
CA ALA A 139 14.54 -0.62 14.55
C ALA A 139 13.99 -2.02 14.89
N VAL A 140 13.81 -2.90 13.90
CA VAL A 140 13.43 -4.31 14.14
C VAL A 140 14.50 -4.98 15.01
N ASP A 141 14.10 -5.45 16.18
CA ASP A 141 14.92 -6.26 17.08
C ASP A 141 14.42 -7.71 17.16
N ASP A 142 15.17 -8.56 17.86
CA ASP A 142 14.85 -9.98 18.01
C ASP A 142 13.48 -10.18 18.67
N ALA A 143 13.10 -9.35 19.63
CA ALA A 143 11.82 -9.48 20.33
C ALA A 143 10.63 -9.14 19.42
N THR A 144 10.75 -8.10 18.59
CA THR A 144 9.76 -7.75 17.57
C THR A 144 9.65 -8.84 16.51
N HIS A 145 10.78 -9.40 16.06
CA HIS A 145 10.77 -10.48 15.08
C HIS A 145 10.17 -11.78 15.64
N ASP A 146 10.59 -12.20 16.83
CA ASP A 146 10.10 -13.41 17.50
C ASP A 146 8.58 -13.35 17.71
N ARG A 147 8.05 -12.18 18.10
CA ARG A 147 6.60 -11.99 18.25
C ARG A 147 5.82 -12.20 16.95
N LEU A 148 6.37 -11.78 15.81
CA LEU A 148 5.75 -12.03 14.51
C LEU A 148 5.86 -13.52 14.12
N ALA A 149 6.98 -14.17 14.45
CA ALA A 149 7.24 -15.59 14.20
C ALA A 149 6.38 -16.54 15.04
N GLU A 150 5.74 -16.06 16.11
CA GLU A 150 4.69 -16.82 16.80
C GLU A 150 3.41 -16.98 15.97
N CYS A 151 3.18 -16.10 14.99
CA CYS A 151 1.97 -16.06 14.17
C CYS A 151 2.19 -16.54 12.73
N TYR A 152 3.38 -16.30 12.18
CA TYR A 152 3.68 -16.49 10.75
C TYR A 152 4.98 -17.26 10.54
N ASP A 153 5.07 -17.99 9.43
CA ASP A 153 6.29 -18.67 9.03
C ASP A 153 7.29 -17.73 8.35
N ASP A 154 8.53 -18.20 8.16
CA ASP A 154 9.62 -17.41 7.58
C ASP A 154 9.28 -16.87 6.17
N GLU A 155 8.52 -17.64 5.39
CA GLU A 155 8.09 -17.25 4.05
C GLU A 155 7.14 -16.05 4.11
N THR A 156 6.15 -16.09 5.01
CA THR A 156 5.20 -14.99 5.20
C THR A 156 5.87 -13.77 5.85
N ILE A 157 6.81 -13.96 6.79
CA ILE A 157 7.58 -12.85 7.37
C ILE A 157 8.42 -12.14 6.31
N LEU A 158 9.07 -12.89 5.41
CA LEU A 158 9.76 -12.32 4.26
C LEU A 158 8.78 -11.53 3.38
N GLY A 159 7.58 -12.08 3.13
CA GLY A 159 6.51 -11.42 2.40
C GLY A 159 6.09 -10.08 3.02
N ILE A 160 5.88 -10.04 4.34
CA ILE A 160 5.59 -8.81 5.10
C ILE A 160 6.70 -7.78 4.89
N GLY A 161 7.97 -8.16 5.07
CA GLY A 161 9.11 -7.26 4.89
C GLY A 161 9.24 -6.73 3.45
N MET A 162 9.00 -7.58 2.44
CA MET A 162 9.03 -7.16 1.03
C MET A 162 7.88 -6.20 0.69
N LEU A 163 6.67 -6.45 1.22
CA LEU A 163 5.50 -5.59 1.05
C LEU A 163 5.73 -4.23 1.71
N SER A 164 6.17 -4.21 2.98
CA SER A 164 6.57 -2.98 3.68
C SER A 164 7.67 -2.23 2.93
N GLY A 165 8.69 -2.93 2.41
CA GLY A 165 9.76 -2.30 1.64
C GLY A 165 9.26 -1.67 0.32
N CYS A 166 8.32 -2.32 -0.36
CA CYS A 166 7.70 -1.80 -1.58
C CYS A 166 6.96 -0.48 -1.30
N TYR A 167 6.09 -0.48 -0.30
CA TYR A 167 5.30 0.70 0.07
C TYR A 167 6.16 1.78 0.73
N LEU A 168 7.15 1.43 1.55
CA LEU A 168 8.07 2.42 2.10
C LEU A 168 8.88 3.11 1.00
N GLY A 169 9.38 2.35 0.00
CA GLY A 169 10.05 2.93 -1.16
C GLY A 169 9.14 3.88 -1.95
N LEU A 170 7.88 3.48 -2.13
CA LEU A 170 6.87 4.28 -2.81
C LEU A 170 6.52 5.55 -2.02
N ALA A 171 6.25 5.46 -0.71
CA ALA A 171 6.06 6.60 0.20
C ALA A 171 7.16 7.65 0.03
N ARG A 172 8.43 7.22 0.07
CA ARG A 172 9.58 8.14 -0.08
C ARG A 172 9.63 8.77 -1.46
N LEU A 173 9.27 8.04 -2.51
CA LEU A 173 9.19 8.58 -3.87
C LEU A 173 8.07 9.63 -3.98
N LEU A 174 6.87 9.32 -3.46
CA LEU A 174 5.71 10.21 -3.52
C LEU A 174 5.96 11.53 -2.79
N ASP A 175 6.55 11.47 -1.58
CA ASP A 175 6.96 12.65 -0.83
C ASP A 175 8.06 13.44 -1.56
N ALA A 176 9.10 12.74 -2.05
CA ALA A 176 10.19 13.35 -2.79
C ALA A 176 9.74 14.01 -4.10
N LEU A 177 8.61 13.62 -4.67
CA LEU A 177 8.03 14.23 -5.86
C LEU A 177 6.83 15.15 -5.57
N SER A 178 6.40 15.25 -4.31
CA SER A 178 5.21 16.01 -3.90
C SER A 178 3.96 15.62 -4.69
N VAL A 179 3.74 14.32 -4.85
CA VAL A 179 2.54 13.78 -5.50
C VAL A 179 1.33 14.06 -4.62
N GLU A 180 0.27 14.59 -5.22
CA GLU A 180 -0.95 15.00 -4.52
C GLU A 180 -2.04 13.94 -4.68
N CYS A 181 -2.86 13.74 -3.64
CA CYS A 181 -4.08 12.93 -3.74
C CYS A 181 -5.03 13.51 -4.79
N GLU A 182 -5.81 12.65 -5.44
CA GLU A 182 -6.80 13.04 -6.44
C GLU A 182 -8.02 13.72 -5.80
N ALA A 183 -8.30 13.37 -4.55
CA ALA A 183 -9.34 13.94 -3.71
C ALA A 183 -8.74 14.49 -2.40
N PRO A 184 -9.50 15.29 -1.62
CA PRO A 184 -9.08 15.69 -0.29
C PRO A 184 -8.65 14.49 0.56
N PHE A 185 -7.56 14.65 1.30
CA PHE A 185 -7.02 13.61 2.17
C PHE A 185 -8.11 13.11 3.13
N VAL A 186 -8.23 11.78 3.24
CA VAL A 186 -9.28 11.13 4.04
C VAL A 186 -9.14 11.45 5.54
N GLY A 187 -7.93 11.85 5.95
CA GLY A 187 -7.61 12.15 7.33
C GLY A 187 -7.09 10.92 8.07
N TRP A 188 -6.19 11.13 9.03
CA TRP A 188 -5.63 10.05 9.84
C TRP A 188 -6.68 9.43 10.78
N ASP A 189 -7.72 10.18 11.11
CA ASP A 189 -8.87 9.75 11.91
C ASP A 189 -10.13 9.52 11.06
N LEU A 190 -9.98 9.36 9.74
CA LEU A 190 -11.06 9.11 8.78
C LEU A 190 -12.12 10.23 8.73
N GLU A 191 -11.72 11.48 9.00
CA GLU A 191 -12.64 12.62 9.12
C GLU A 191 -13.36 12.98 7.81
N ASN A 192 -12.81 12.56 6.66
CA ASN A 192 -13.34 12.85 5.33
C ASN A 192 -13.67 11.58 4.53
N CYS A 193 -13.93 10.46 5.22
CA CYS A 193 -14.17 9.14 4.61
C CYS A 193 -15.63 8.94 4.16
#